data_AF-A0A838J7I5-F1
#
_entry.id   AF-A0A838J7I5-F1
#
_cell.length_a   1.000
_cell.length_b   1.000
_cell.length_c   1.000
_cell.angle_alpha   90.00
_cell.angle_beta   90.00
_cell.angle_gamma   90.00
#
_symmetry.space_group_name_H-M   'P 1'
#
loop_
_entity.id
_entity.type
_entity.pdbx_description
1 polymer ?
#
loop_
_entity_poly.entity_id
_entity_poly.type
_entity_poly.pdbx_seq_one_letter_code
_entity_poly.pdbx_strand_id
1 'polypeptide(L)' 'SLDWLILMKEEVGNEWVQNTLFRIGASGLLSDIERQLAYYVTGQYSAAYENPLV' A
#
# COMPACT_ATOMS: atom_id res chain seq x y z
N SER A 1 7.73 -6.27 2.53
CA SER A 1 7.50 -7.71 2.44
C SER A 1 6.00 -7.93 2.44
N LEU A 2 5.48 -8.52 1.35
CA LEU A 2 4.07 -8.94 1.23
C LEU A 2 3.86 -10.36 1.77
N ASP A 3 4.94 -11.08 2.07
CA ASP A 3 4.95 -12.50 2.40
C ASP A 3 4.06 -12.80 3.61
N TRP A 4 4.07 -11.92 4.61
CA TRP A 4 3.18 -12.03 5.77
C TRP A 4 1.69 -11.86 5.42
N LEU A 5 1.36 -10.93 4.52
CA LEU A 5 -0.02 -10.73 4.07
C LEU A 5 -0.51 -11.90 3.22
N ILE A 6 0.38 -12.48 2.43
CA ILE A 6 0.11 -13.69 1.63
C ILE A 6 -0.17 -14.86 2.57
N LEU A 7 0.72 -15.11 3.55
CA LEU A 7 0.54 -16.17 4.54
C LEU A 7 -0.78 -16.00 5.31
N MET A 8 -1.07 -14.80 5.81
CA MET A 8 -2.32 -14.52 6.52
C MET A 8 -3.56 -14.80 5.67
N LYS A 9 -3.52 -14.44 4.38
CA LYS A 9 -4.63 -14.66 3.46
C LYS A 9 -4.82 -16.14 3.13
N GLU A 10 -3.73 -16.89 2.95
CA GLU A 10 -3.77 -18.31 2.57
C GLU A 10 -4.19 -19.20 3.74
N GLU A 11 -3.67 -18.93 4.95
CA GLU A 11 -3.89 -19.79 6.12
C GLU A 11 -5.16 -19.44 6.91
N VAL A 12 -5.48 -18.15 7.04
CA VAL A 12 -6.59 -17.67 7.89
C VAL A 12 -7.79 -17.18 7.07
N GLY A 13 -7.60 -16.99 5.77
CA GLY A 13 -8.65 -16.60 4.84
C GLY A 13 -8.77 -15.08 4.64
N ASN A 14 -9.59 -14.72 3.65
CA ASN A 14 -9.64 -13.35 3.11
C ASN A 14 -10.27 -12.32 4.07
N GLU A 15 -11.09 -12.74 5.03
CA GLU A 15 -11.71 -11.83 6.01
C GLU A 15 -10.66 -11.14 6.88
N TRP A 16 -9.58 -11.85 7.21
CA TRP A 16 -8.51 -11.38 8.09
C TRP A 16 -7.57 -10.35 7.47
N VAL A 17 -7.67 -10.13 6.16
CA VAL A 17 -6.95 -9.05 5.46
C VAL A 17 -7.86 -7.87 5.11
N GLN A 18 -9.12 -7.90 5.54
CA GLN A 18 -10.03 -6.76 5.36
C GLN A 18 -9.79 -5.67 6.40
N ASN A 19 -10.20 -4.45 6.03
CA ASN A 19 -9.97 -3.24 6.83
C ASN A 19 -10.61 -3.28 8.23
N THR A 20 -11.61 -4.14 8.45
CA THR A 20 -12.29 -4.32 9.74
C THR A 20 -11.45 -5.11 10.74
N LEU A 21 -10.61 -6.03 10.25
CA LEU A 21 -9.78 -6.92 11.07
C LEU A 21 -8.28 -6.63 10.96
N PHE A 22 -7.87 -5.83 9.97
CA PHE A 22 -6.45 -5.59 9.70
C PHE A 22 -6.14 -4.15 9.28
N ARG A 23 -5.01 -3.64 9.78
CA ARG A 23 -4.44 -2.33 9.46
C ARG A 23 -2.93 -2.45 9.30
N ILE A 24 -2.38 -1.71 8.35
CA ILE A 24 -0.93 -1.50 8.24
C ILE A 24 -0.58 -0.13 8.80
N GLY A 25 0.43 -0.08 9.66
CA GLY A 25 1.09 1.19 9.98
C GLY A 25 1.97 1.57 8.81
N ALA A 26 1.66 2.68 8.14
CA ALA A 26 2.44 3.19 7.02
C ALA A 26 2.98 4.59 7.35
N SER A 27 4.26 4.80 7.06
CA SER A 27 4.89 6.13 7.03
C SER A 27 5.42 6.36 5.61
N GLY A 28 6.71 6.17 5.35
CA GLY A 28 7.28 6.29 3.99
C GLY A 28 6.66 5.34 2.97
N LEU A 29 6.14 4.19 3.42
CA LEU A 29 5.38 3.27 2.58
C LEU A 29 4.13 3.92 1.96
N LEU A 30 3.48 4.85 2.66
CA LEU A 30 2.31 5.55 2.14
C LEU A 30 2.70 6.41 0.94
N SER A 31 3.78 7.18 1.05
CA SER A 31 4.33 7.98 -0.05
C SER A 31 4.73 7.13 -1.25
N ASP A 32 5.29 5.94 -1.01
CA ASP A 32 5.62 5.00 -2.08
C ASP A 32 4.37 4.47 -2.79
N ILE A 33 3.31 4.12 -2.06
CA ILE A 33 2.04 3.67 -2.63
C ILE A 33 1.40 4.78 -3.48
N GLU A 34 1.37 6.02 -2.99
CA GLU A 34 0.84 7.17 -3.73
C GLU A 34 1.57 7.38 -5.06
N ARG A 35 2.90 7.35 -5.03
CA ARG A 35 3.74 7.48 -6.23
C ARG A 35 3.50 6.35 -7.24
N GLN A 36 3.35 5.12 -6.78
CA GLN A 36 3.07 3.98 -7.65
C GLN A 36 1.68 4.05 -8.28
N LEU A 37 0.67 4.47 -7.52
CA LEU A 37 -0.69 4.68 -8.04
C LEU A 37 -0.73 5.81 -9.08
N ALA A 38 -0.05 6.92 -8.82
CA ALA A 38 0.04 8.02 -9.76
C ALA A 38 0.70 7.57 -11.08
N TYR A 39 1.86 6.91 -11.00
CA TYR A 39 2.54 6.37 -12.18
C TYR A 39 1.68 5.35 -12.93
N TYR A 40 0.96 4.48 -12.23
CA TYR A 40 0.06 3.50 -12.84
C TYR A 40 -1.05 4.16 -13.68
N VAL A 41 -1.56 5.31 -13.24
CA VAL A 41 -2.65 6.03 -13.92
C VAL A 41 -2.13 6.98 -15.01
N THR A 42 -1.03 7.68 -14.77
CA THR A 42 -0.52 8.76 -15.66
C THR A 42 0.62 8.32 -16.57
N GLY A 43 1.32 7.23 -16.24
CA GLY A 43 2.57 6.82 -16.88
C GLY A 43 3.77 7.70 -16.53
N GLN A 44 3.63 8.62 -15.57
CA GLN A 44 4.69 9.55 -15.16
C GLN A 44 4.83 9.55 -13.63
N TYR A 45 6.06 9.66 -13.14
CA TYR A 45 6.30 9.76 -11.70
C TYR A 45 5.85 11.14 -11.19
N SER A 46 5.06 11.17 -10.11
CA SER A 46 4.66 12.42 -9.47
C SER A 46 5.87 13.23 -9.01
N ALA A 47 5.78 14.55 -9.16
CA ALA A 47 6.79 15.44 -8.61
C ALA A 47 6.70 15.45 -7.06
N ALA A 48 7.81 15.70 -6.37
CA ALA A 48 7.85 15.63 -4.91
C ALA A 48 6.83 16.57 -4.22
N TYR A 49 6.49 17.71 -4.84
CA TYR A 49 5.50 18.66 -4.30
C TYR A 49 4.04 18.17 -4.42
N GLU A 50 3.77 17.14 -5.22
CA GLU A 50 2.45 16.54 -5.39
C GLU A 50 2.18 15.45 -4.32
N ASN A 51 3.23 15.01 -3.62
CA ASN A 51 3.14 14.01 -2.55
C ASN A 51 3.39 14.69 -1.20
N PRO A 52 2.35 15.02 -0.42
CA PRO A 52 2.45 15.86 0.78
C PRO A 52 3.24 15.25 1.94
N LEU A 53 3.62 13.97 1.82
CA LEU A 53 4.38 13.20 2.82
C LEU A 53 5.83 12.94 2.42
N VAL A 54 6.29 13.51 1.29
CA VAL A 54 7.67 13.45 0.80
C VAL A 54 8.45 14.69 1.23
#